data_AF-A0A0G1JZJ4-F1
#
_entry.id   AF-A0A0G1JZJ4-F1
#
_cell.length_a   1.000
_cell.length_b   1.000
_cell.length_c   1.000
_cell.angle_alpha   90.00
_cell.angle_beta   90.00
_cell.angle_gamma   90.00
#
_symmetry.space_group_name_H-M   'P 1'
#
loop_
_entity.id
_entity.type
_entity.pdbx_description
1 polymer ?
#
loop_
_entity_poly.entity_id
_entity_poly.type
_entity_poly.pdbx_seq_one_letter_code
_entity_poly.pdbx_strand_id
1 'polypeptide(L)'
;MVKAIKEADKIVFAPGDLFTSVLPHLLVDGVREAICASKAKVCFVLNLMTKVGETDFFQASDYLERLQFYLGDHRRLDYVIVNGGKLEPEIVAFYKSVGQGLVKVDEQRCKKIAPRAKIVRAKLAKYLKKEHLLRHDSEELAAAILRL
;
A
#
# COMPACT_ATOMS: atom_id res chain seq x y z
N MET A 1 1.96 18.32 -10.53
CA MET A 1 1.45 17.38 -9.50
C MET A 1 0.20 17.90 -8.79
N VAL A 2 0.26 19.04 -8.08
CA VAL A 2 -0.89 19.59 -7.32
C VAL A 2 -2.18 19.74 -8.13
N LYS A 3 -2.12 20.25 -9.37
CA LYS A 3 -3.30 20.36 -10.24
C LYS A 3 -3.97 18.99 -10.49
N ALA A 4 -3.18 17.99 -10.85
CA ALA A 4 -3.69 16.63 -11.10
C ALA A 4 -4.33 16.02 -9.85
N ILE A 5 -3.78 16.28 -8.65
CA ILE A 5 -4.37 15.81 -7.38
C ILE A 5 -5.75 16.43 -7.12
N LYS A 6 -5.94 17.71 -7.49
CA LYS A 6 -7.21 18.42 -7.32
C LYS A 6 -8.29 17.94 -8.29
N GLU A 7 -7.90 17.49 -9.48
CA GLU A 7 -8.80 17.05 -10.55
C GLU A 7 -9.06 15.53 -10.54
N ALA A 8 -8.27 14.76 -9.78
CA ALA A 8 -8.37 13.31 -9.76
C ALA A 8 -9.66 12.79 -9.12
N ASP A 9 -10.22 11.72 -9.68
CA ASP A 9 -11.25 10.91 -9.02
C ASP A 9 -10.66 9.99 -7.94
N LYS A 10 -9.43 9.53 -8.16
CA LYS A 10 -8.70 8.62 -7.27
C LYS A 10 -7.23 9.03 -7.17
N ILE A 11 -6.71 9.00 -5.95
CA ILE A 11 -5.28 9.17 -5.64
C ILE A 11 -4.80 7.84 -5.11
N VAL A 12 -3.85 7.21 -5.81
CA VAL A 12 -3.35 5.89 -5.44
C VAL A 12 -1.89 5.99 -5.01
N PHE A 13 -1.63 5.66 -3.76
CA PHE A 13 -0.29 5.31 -3.31
C PHE A 13 -0.01 3.87 -3.77
N ALA A 14 0.65 3.78 -4.92
CA ALA A 14 1.03 2.53 -5.56
C ALA A 14 1.99 1.71 -4.67
N PRO A 15 2.03 0.37 -4.85
CA PRO A 15 2.99 -0.45 -4.11
C PRO A 15 4.42 -0.04 -4.48
N GLY A 16 5.31 -0.04 -3.49
CA GLY A 16 6.67 0.45 -3.63
C GLY A 16 7.34 0.61 -2.29
N ASP A 17 8.63 0.92 -2.32
CA ASP A 17 9.42 1.07 -1.10
C ASP A 17 8.89 2.25 -0.29
N LEU A 18 8.49 1.99 0.95
CA LEU A 18 7.69 2.94 1.72
C LEU A 18 8.42 4.26 1.90
N PHE A 19 9.68 4.22 2.35
CA PHE A 19 10.44 5.41 2.71
C PHE A 19 11.16 6.05 1.53
N THR A 20 11.44 5.28 0.48
CA THR A 20 12.24 5.75 -0.66
C THR A 20 11.43 5.98 -1.94
N SER A 21 10.21 5.43 -2.04
CA SER A 21 9.35 5.58 -3.23
C SER A 21 7.96 6.16 -2.92
N VAL A 22 7.36 5.85 -1.77
CA VAL A 22 5.97 6.28 -1.49
C VAL A 22 5.94 7.58 -0.71
N LEU A 23 6.49 7.59 0.51
CA LEU A 23 6.45 8.74 1.42
C LEU A 23 7.17 9.99 0.92
N PRO A 24 8.27 9.93 0.14
CA PRO A 24 8.94 11.13 -0.36
C PRO A 24 8.02 12.08 -1.14
N HIS A 25 7.00 11.54 -1.82
CA HIS A 25 6.02 12.36 -2.54
C HIS A 25 5.22 13.29 -1.61
N LEU A 26 5.02 12.90 -0.34
CA LEU A 26 4.30 13.71 0.65
C LEU A 26 5.15 14.84 1.23
N LEU A 27 6.47 14.79 1.04
CA LEU A 27 7.41 15.82 1.48
C LEU A 27 7.52 16.98 0.47
N VAL A 28 6.92 16.83 -0.71
CA VAL A 28 6.90 17.89 -1.73
C VAL A 28 5.85 18.92 -1.35
N ASP A 29 6.25 20.19 -1.36
CA ASP A 29 5.40 21.31 -0.97
C ASP A 29 4.05 21.32 -1.70
N GLY A 30 2.97 21.45 -0.92
CA GLY A 30 1.61 21.53 -1.42
C GLY A 30 0.97 20.19 -1.79
N VAL A 31 1.73 19.08 -1.84
CA VAL A 31 1.17 17.75 -2.19
C VAL A 31 0.23 17.27 -1.10
N ARG A 32 0.69 17.26 0.15
CA ARG A 32 -0.10 16.83 1.31
C ARG A 32 -1.39 17.64 1.41
N GLU A 33 -1.28 18.95 1.33
CA GLU A 33 -2.41 19.89 1.40
C GLU A 33 -3.42 19.62 0.28
N ALA A 34 -2.92 19.40 -0.94
CA ALA A 34 -3.76 19.07 -2.09
C ALA A 34 -4.47 17.72 -1.92
N ILE A 35 -3.79 16.69 -1.40
CA ILE A 35 -4.39 15.38 -1.15
C ILE A 35 -5.50 15.54 -0.10
N CYS A 36 -5.20 16.17 1.04
CA CYS A 36 -6.14 16.35 2.15
C CYS A 36 -7.36 17.19 1.77
N ALA A 37 -7.22 18.19 0.90
CA ALA A 37 -8.32 19.02 0.39
C ALA A 37 -9.08 18.39 -0.78
N SER A 38 -8.52 17.37 -1.45
CA SER A 38 -9.12 16.74 -2.62
C SER A 38 -10.35 15.89 -2.26
N LYS A 39 -11.34 15.87 -3.15
CA LYS A 39 -12.52 14.98 -3.07
C LYS A 39 -12.26 13.56 -3.59
N ALA A 40 -11.08 13.34 -4.18
CA ALA A 40 -10.67 12.04 -4.71
C ALA A 40 -10.70 10.94 -3.65
N LYS A 41 -10.93 9.69 -4.04
CA LYS A 41 -10.70 8.55 -3.15
C LYS A 41 -9.20 8.29 -2.99
N VAL A 42 -8.70 8.34 -1.76
CA VAL A 42 -7.30 8.02 -1.47
C VAL A 42 -7.18 6.54 -1.14
N CYS A 43 -6.41 5.84 -1.98
CA CYS A 43 -6.17 4.42 -1.88
C CYS A 43 -4.69 4.18 -1.55
N PHE A 44 -4.41 3.25 -0.64
CA PHE A 44 -3.07 2.78 -0.37
C PHE A 44 -2.96 1.29 -0.67
N VAL A 45 -2.06 0.93 -1.57
CA VAL A 45 -1.79 -0.47 -1.93
C VAL A 45 -0.64 -0.97 -1.06
N LEU A 46 -0.91 -1.97 -0.22
CA LEU A 46 0.14 -2.56 0.61
C LEU A 46 1.10 -3.42 -0.19
N ASN A 47 2.37 -3.39 0.22
CA ASN A 47 3.37 -4.28 -0.32
C ASN A 47 3.04 -5.75 0.02
N LEU A 48 3.45 -6.67 -0.86
CA LEU A 48 3.29 -8.11 -0.63
C LEU A 48 4.25 -8.60 0.45
N MET A 49 5.50 -8.14 0.37
CA MET A 49 6.59 -8.52 1.26
C MET A 49 7.18 -7.28 1.93
N THR A 50 7.78 -7.46 3.11
CA THR A 50 8.62 -6.45 3.75
C THR A 50 9.91 -6.26 2.97
N LYS A 51 10.53 -5.09 3.13
CA LYS A 51 11.84 -4.77 2.56
C LYS A 51 12.89 -4.70 3.66
N VAL A 52 13.97 -5.46 3.46
CA VAL A 52 15.13 -5.49 4.35
C VAL A 52 15.74 -4.10 4.47
N GLY A 53 15.96 -3.65 5.70
CA GLY A 53 16.54 -2.35 6.03
C GLY A 53 15.57 -1.17 5.96
N GLU A 54 14.32 -1.38 5.54
CA GLU A 54 13.29 -0.33 5.48
C GLU A 54 12.05 -0.66 6.31
N THR A 55 11.48 -1.85 6.13
CA THR A 55 10.19 -2.24 6.71
C THR A 55 10.26 -3.59 7.39
N ASP A 56 11.42 -3.89 8.00
CA ASP A 56 11.67 -5.13 8.72
C ASP A 56 10.57 -5.38 9.75
N PHE A 57 9.96 -6.57 9.67
CA PHE A 57 8.89 -7.03 10.57
C PHE A 57 7.58 -6.20 10.52
N PHE A 58 7.44 -5.26 9.58
CA PHE A 58 6.22 -4.46 9.48
C PHE A 58 5.00 -5.34 9.20
N GLN A 59 3.93 -5.04 9.92
CA GLN A 59 2.57 -5.45 9.59
C GLN A 59 1.85 -4.30 8.87
N ALA A 60 0.69 -4.59 8.29
CA ALA A 60 -0.14 -3.61 7.62
C ALA A 60 -0.34 -2.33 8.45
N SER A 61 -0.60 -2.46 9.75
CA SER A 61 -0.74 -1.32 10.65
C SER A 61 0.47 -0.40 10.67
N ASP A 62 1.69 -0.93 10.61
CA ASP A 62 2.92 -0.14 10.74
C ASP A 62 3.10 0.74 9.49
N TYR A 63 2.78 0.20 8.30
CA TYR A 63 2.69 1.00 7.08
C TYR A 63 1.65 2.12 7.20
N LEU A 64 0.47 1.81 7.74
CA LEU A 64 -0.60 2.81 7.92
C LEU A 64 -0.21 3.91 8.90
N GLU A 65 0.46 3.58 10.00
CA GLU A 65 0.97 4.57 10.96
C GLU A 65 1.93 5.54 10.29
N ARG A 66 2.89 5.04 9.52
CA ARG A 66 3.83 5.90 8.79
C ARG A 66 3.11 6.74 7.76
N LEU A 67 2.26 6.15 6.91
CA LEU A 67 1.53 6.90 5.89
C LEU A 67 0.69 8.02 6.50
N GLN A 68 -0.06 7.75 7.57
CA GLN A 68 -0.89 8.75 8.21
C GLN A 68 -0.09 9.83 8.93
N PHE A 69 1.04 9.47 9.54
CA PHE A 69 1.97 10.45 10.12
C PHE A 69 2.41 11.48 9.08
N TYR A 70 2.83 11.05 7.89
CA TYR A 70 3.26 11.97 6.82
C TYR A 70 2.08 12.67 6.12
N LEU A 71 0.90 12.05 6.03
CA LEU A 71 -0.30 12.70 5.50
C LEU A 71 -0.84 13.80 6.44
N GLY A 72 -0.65 13.67 7.75
CA GLY A 72 -1.10 14.66 8.73
C GLY A 72 -2.63 14.72 8.95
N ASP A 73 -3.43 13.88 8.29
CA ASP A 73 -4.86 13.69 8.57
C ASP A 73 -5.22 12.19 8.56
N HIS A 74 -5.47 11.63 9.74
CA HIS A 74 -5.84 10.23 9.96
C HIS A 74 -7.17 9.82 9.30
N ARG A 75 -7.99 10.78 8.86
CA ARG A 75 -9.28 10.54 8.21
C ARG A 75 -9.18 10.49 6.70
N ARG A 76 -8.01 10.81 6.13
CA ARG A 76 -7.89 11.05 4.69
C ARG A 76 -7.82 9.77 3.85
N LEU A 77 -7.39 8.66 4.44
CA LEU A 77 -7.29 7.37 3.75
C LEU A 77 -8.68 6.71 3.63
N ASP A 78 -9.13 6.48 2.40
CA ASP A 78 -10.42 5.85 2.10
C ASP A 78 -10.33 4.33 1.96
N TYR A 79 -9.24 3.82 1.37
CA TYR A 79 -9.07 2.41 1.08
C TYR A 79 -7.66 1.91 1.34
N VAL A 80 -7.56 0.70 1.92
CA VAL A 80 -6.31 -0.07 2.01
C VAL A 80 -6.48 -1.33 1.19
N ILE A 81 -5.74 -1.42 0.08
CA ILE A 81 -5.81 -2.53 -0.86
C ILE A 81 -4.71 -3.51 -0.49
N VAL A 82 -5.10 -4.76 -0.22
CA VAL A 82 -4.20 -5.80 0.27
C VAL A 82 -4.35 -7.08 -0.53
N ASN A 83 -3.27 -7.85 -0.66
CA ASN A 83 -3.36 -9.16 -1.26
C ASN A 83 -4.15 -10.11 -0.34
N GLY A 84 -5.26 -10.64 -0.85
CA GLY A 84 -6.04 -11.74 -0.29
C GLY A 84 -5.76 -13.08 -0.97
N GLY A 85 -4.94 -13.11 -2.02
CA GLY A 85 -4.55 -14.34 -2.70
C GLY A 85 -3.57 -15.18 -1.88
N LYS A 86 -3.67 -16.50 -1.98
CA LYS A 86 -2.69 -17.43 -1.40
C LYS A 86 -1.39 -17.40 -2.21
N LEU A 87 -0.27 -17.48 -1.51
CA LEU A 87 1.05 -17.67 -2.09
C LEU A 87 1.51 -19.09 -1.79
N GLU A 88 2.24 -19.69 -2.73
CA GLU A 88 2.83 -21.01 -2.55
C GLU A 88 3.84 -20.96 -1.39
N PRO A 89 3.85 -21.95 -0.47
CA PRO A 89 4.74 -21.96 0.69
C PRO A 89 6.22 -21.82 0.34
N GLU A 90 6.65 -22.40 -0.78
CA GLU A 90 8.02 -22.35 -1.29
C GLU A 90 8.46 -20.91 -1.62
N ILE A 91 7.57 -20.13 -2.26
CA ILE A 91 7.83 -18.72 -2.56
C ILE A 91 7.99 -17.93 -1.26
N VAL A 92 7.09 -18.15 -0.30
CA VAL A 92 7.16 -17.47 1.01
C VAL A 92 8.44 -17.84 1.76
N ALA A 93 8.85 -19.11 1.72
CA ALA A 93 10.08 -19.58 2.34
C ALA A 93 11.33 -18.94 1.72
N PHE A 94 11.39 -18.85 0.38
CA PHE A 94 12.48 -18.19 -0.33
C PHE A 94 12.61 -16.71 0.04
N TYR A 95 11.52 -15.95 0.02
CA TYR A 95 11.55 -14.54 0.42
C TYR A 95 11.96 -14.37 1.88
N LYS A 96 11.48 -15.27 2.76
CA LYS A 96 11.87 -15.27 4.17
C LYS A 96 13.36 -15.56 4.37
N SER A 97 13.97 -16.44 3.57
CA SER A 97 15.42 -16.74 3.68
C SER A 97 16.31 -15.57 3.29
N VAL A 98 15.79 -14.61 2.52
CA VAL A 98 16.48 -13.34 2.19
C VAL A 98 16.01 -12.17 3.06
N GLY A 99 15.36 -12.44 4.19
CA GLY A 99 14.92 -11.43 5.17
C GLY A 99 13.62 -10.70 4.82
N GLN A 100 12.92 -11.09 3.76
CA GLN A 100 11.65 -10.49 3.34
C GLN A 100 10.46 -11.33 3.83
N GLY A 101 9.69 -10.79 4.77
CA GLY A 101 8.51 -11.45 5.32
C GLY A 101 7.23 -11.06 4.59
N LEU A 102 6.25 -11.96 4.53
CA LEU A 102 4.91 -11.61 4.07
C LEU A 102 4.30 -10.53 4.96
N VAL A 103 3.80 -9.44 4.37
CA VAL A 103 3.12 -8.38 5.13
C VAL A 103 1.79 -8.92 5.65
N LYS A 104 1.70 -9.10 6.97
CA LYS A 104 0.49 -9.58 7.63
C LYS A 104 -0.51 -8.44 7.81
N VAL A 105 -1.79 -8.73 7.57
CA VAL A 105 -2.88 -7.76 7.76
C VAL A 105 -3.51 -7.94 9.13
N ASP A 106 -3.06 -7.16 10.09
CA ASP A 106 -3.58 -7.10 11.45
C ASP A 106 -4.76 -6.12 11.55
N GLU A 107 -5.91 -6.57 11.02
CA GLU A 107 -7.08 -5.72 10.75
C GLU A 107 -7.58 -4.91 11.95
N GLN A 108 -7.49 -5.46 13.17
CA GLN A 108 -7.96 -4.77 14.38
C GLN A 108 -7.16 -3.50 14.64
N ARG A 109 -5.82 -3.55 14.50
CA ARG A 109 -4.96 -2.37 14.69
C ARG A 109 -5.10 -1.43 13.50
N CYS A 110 -5.19 -1.96 12.27
CA CYS A 110 -5.47 -1.17 11.07
C CYS A 110 -6.74 -0.32 11.22
N LYS A 111 -7.84 -0.89 11.75
CA LYS A 111 -9.10 -0.17 12.01
C LYS A 111 -8.97 0.91 13.09
N LYS A 112 -8.08 0.75 14.06
CA LYS A 112 -7.81 1.79 15.07
C LYS A 112 -7.05 2.97 14.48
N ILE A 113 -6.06 2.70 13.63
CA ILE A 113 -5.24 3.72 12.96
C ILE A 113 -6.03 4.43 11.86
N ALA A 114 -6.72 3.66 11.00
CA ALA A 114 -7.44 4.15 9.83
C ALA A 114 -8.94 3.82 9.93
N PRO A 115 -9.69 4.40 10.88
CA PRO A 115 -11.08 3.98 11.16
C PRO A 115 -12.05 4.21 10.00
N ARG A 116 -11.74 5.11 9.07
CA ARG A 116 -12.54 5.36 7.87
C ARG A 116 -12.12 4.52 6.67
N ALA A 117 -10.91 3.95 6.70
CA ALA A 117 -10.39 3.22 5.56
C ALA A 117 -11.01 1.83 5.48
N LYS A 118 -11.53 1.47 4.30
CA LYS A 118 -12.02 0.12 4.02
C LYS A 118 -10.85 -0.75 3.56
N ILE A 119 -10.66 -1.90 4.19
CA ILE A 119 -9.67 -2.90 3.75
C ILE A 119 -10.28 -3.71 2.61
N VAL A 120 -9.67 -3.65 1.43
CA VAL A 120 -10.09 -4.32 0.21
C VAL A 120 -9.11 -5.45 -0.07
N ARG A 121 -9.62 -6.70 -0.11
CA ARG A 121 -8.84 -7.89 -0.40
C ARG A 121 -9.06 -8.32 -1.84
N ALA A 122 -7.99 -8.42 -2.61
CA ALA A 122 -8.03 -8.91 -3.98
C ALA A 122 -6.87 -9.90 -4.23
N LYS A 123 -6.96 -10.72 -5.27
CA LYS A 123 -5.86 -11.61 -5.66
C LYS A 123 -4.83 -10.79 -6.42
N LEU A 124 -3.92 -10.17 -5.69
CA LEU A 124 -3.02 -9.16 -6.23
C LEU A 124 -1.62 -9.69 -6.52
N ALA A 125 -1.27 -10.89 -6.09
CA ALA A 125 0.08 -11.40 -6.25
C ALA A 125 0.23 -12.31 -7.47
N LYS A 126 1.30 -12.09 -8.24
CA LYS A 126 1.73 -12.91 -9.37
C LYS A 126 3.20 -13.27 -9.21
N TYR A 127 3.50 -14.54 -9.35
CA TYR A 127 4.87 -15.03 -9.36
C TYR A 127 5.37 -15.18 -10.79
N LEU A 128 6.42 -14.44 -11.13
CA LEU A 128 7.08 -14.46 -12.42
C LEU A 128 8.16 -15.53 -12.41
N LYS A 129 7.79 -16.77 -12.77
CA LYS A 129 8.65 -17.96 -12.70
C LYS A 129 10.03 -17.77 -13.37
N LYS A 130 10.10 -17.07 -14.50
CA LYS A 130 11.36 -16.85 -15.24
C LYS A 130 12.36 -15.98 -14.49
N GLU A 131 11.87 -15.03 -13.71
CA GLU A 131 12.68 -14.04 -12.99
C GLU A 131 12.80 -14.37 -11.51
N HIS A 132 12.08 -15.40 -11.04
CA HIS A 132 11.89 -15.73 -9.64
C HIS A 132 11.40 -14.54 -8.79
N LEU A 133 10.57 -13.67 -9.38
CA LEU A 133 10.07 -12.46 -8.74
C LEU A 133 8.58 -12.55 -8.38
N LEU A 134 8.26 -12.18 -7.15
CA LEU A 134 6.91 -11.91 -6.70
C LEU A 134 6.56 -10.43 -6.97
N ARG A 135 5.49 -10.20 -7.72
CA ARG A 135 5.01 -8.86 -8.10
C ARG A 135 3.51 -8.74 -7.88
N HIS A 136 3.03 -7.50 -7.88
CA HIS A 136 1.62 -7.26 -8.05
C HIS A 136 1.19 -7.63 -9.48
N ASP A 137 0.07 -8.33 -9.62
CA ASP A 137 -0.61 -8.49 -10.91
C ASP A 137 -1.24 -7.15 -11.29
N SER A 138 -0.72 -6.52 -12.34
CA SER A 138 -1.14 -5.18 -12.75
C SER A 138 -2.60 -5.13 -13.20
N GLU A 139 -3.13 -6.19 -13.81
CA GLU A 139 -4.51 -6.23 -14.29
C GLU A 139 -5.48 -6.36 -13.11
N GLU A 140 -5.20 -7.27 -12.18
CA GLU A 140 -6.02 -7.45 -10.98
C GLU A 140 -5.95 -6.22 -10.07
N LEU A 141 -4.77 -5.60 -9.94
CA LEU A 141 -4.62 -4.38 -9.15
C LEU A 141 -5.39 -3.22 -9.77
N ALA A 142 -5.29 -3.02 -11.09
CA ALA A 142 -6.05 -1.99 -11.79
C ALA A 142 -7.56 -2.22 -11.65
N ALA A 143 -8.02 -3.46 -11.85
CA ALA A 143 -9.43 -3.82 -11.68
C ALA A 143 -9.93 -3.59 -10.25
N ALA A 144 -9.11 -3.91 -9.24
CA ALA A 144 -9.43 -3.65 -7.85
C ALA A 144 -9.56 -2.15 -7.56
N ILE A 145 -8.66 -1.31 -8.08
CA ILE A 145 -8.69 0.15 -7.92
C ILE A 145 -9.91 0.77 -8.63
N LEU A 146 -10.20 0.35 -9.87
CA LEU A 146 -11.26 0.94 -10.68
C LEU A 146 -12.66 0.71 -10.10
N ARG A 147 -12.87 -0.38 -9.35
CA ARG A 147 -14.14 -0.74 -8.70
C ARG A 147 -14.47 0.04 -7.41
N LEU A 148 -13.55 0.87 -6.90
CA LEU A 148 -13.71 1.62 -5.64
C LEU A 148 -14.37 2.99 -5.79
#